data_AF-A0A520HQU4-F1
#
_entry.id   AF-A0A520HQU4-F1
#
_cell.length_a   1.000
_cell.length_b   1.000
_cell.length_c   1.000
_cell.angle_alpha   90.00
_cell.angle_beta   90.00
_cell.angle_gamma   90.00
#
_symmetry.space_group_name_H-M   'P 1'
#
loop_
_entity.id
_entity.type
_entity.pdbx_description
1 polymer ?
#
loop_
_entity_poly.entity_id
_entity_poly.type
_entity_poly.pdbx_seq_one_letter_code
_entity_poly.pdbx_strand_id
1 'polypeptide(L)'
;NILLVQHLVMLERMQQRRRRLSEKTRRDEVPLEFLVNNLAKKKPTTVPGTAIFLTSDIEGAPTALLHSLKHYKVLHEQNVILTVRTSASPRVPDDEKVTIDAYNELFFRVVVTFGYMETPNIPTAIFLAL
;
A
#
# COMPACT_ATOMS: atom_id res chain seq x y z
N ASN A 1 -22.26 -34.38 -10.59
CA ASN A 1 -21.98 -34.50 -9.15
C ASN A 1 -22.23 -33.15 -8.49
N ILE A 2 -23.28 -33.04 -7.67
CA ILE A 2 -23.83 -31.76 -7.15
C ILE A 2 -22.85 -31.04 -6.20
N LEU A 3 -22.00 -31.77 -5.48
CA LEU A 3 -20.97 -31.22 -4.58
C LEU A 3 -19.92 -30.37 -5.32
N LEU A 4 -19.48 -30.82 -6.50
CA LEU A 4 -18.51 -30.07 -7.31
C LEU A 4 -19.07 -28.73 -7.80
N VAL A 5 -20.36 -28.71 -8.17
CA VAL A 5 -21.06 -27.50 -8.62
C VAL A 5 -21.21 -26.50 -7.46
N GLN A 6 -21.50 -26.97 -6.24
CA GLN A 6 -21.58 -26.10 -5.06
C GLN A 6 -20.24 -25.44 -4.70
N HIS A 7 -19.13 -26.19 -4.76
CA HIS A 7 -17.80 -25.62 -4.51
C HIS A 7 -17.41 -24.58 -5.56
N LEU A 8 -17.67 -24.85 -6.85
CA LEU A 8 -17.39 -23.91 -7.93
C LEU A 8 -18.16 -22.59 -7.77
N VAL A 9 -19.47 -22.66 -7.47
CA VAL A 9 -20.32 -21.49 -7.24
C VAL A 9 -19.88 -20.70 -6.00
N MET A 10 -19.42 -21.36 -4.93
CA MET A 10 -18.85 -20.67 -3.77
C MET A 10 -17.59 -19.88 -4.13
N LEU A 11 -16.66 -20.48 -4.89
CA LEU A 11 -15.41 -19.83 -5.29
C LEU A 11 -15.66 -18.61 -6.17
N GLU A 12 -16.55 -18.72 -7.17
CA GLU A 12 -16.94 -17.58 -8.01
C GLU A 12 -17.57 -16.45 -7.19
N ARG A 13 -18.48 -16.77 -6.26
CA ARG A 13 -19.11 -15.77 -5.40
C ARG A 13 -18.11 -15.08 -4.49
N MET A 14 -17.11 -15.80 -3.97
CA MET A 14 -16.06 -15.20 -3.14
C MET A 14 -15.15 -14.29 -3.97
N GLN A 15 -14.78 -14.69 -5.18
CA GLN A 15 -14.02 -13.82 -6.08
C GLN A 15 -14.81 -12.59 -6.49
N GLN A 16 -16.09 -12.74 -6.82
CA GLN A 16 -16.94 -11.63 -7.23
C GLN A 16 -17.25 -10.67 -6.07
N ARG A 17 -17.40 -11.17 -4.83
CA ARG A 17 -17.49 -10.34 -3.62
C ARG A 17 -16.19 -9.58 -3.35
N ARG A 18 -15.04 -10.24 -3.44
CA ARG A 18 -13.72 -9.58 -3.29
C ARG A 18 -13.52 -8.50 -4.33
N ARG A 19 -13.88 -8.77 -5.59
CA ARG A 19 -13.82 -7.82 -6.70
C ARG A 19 -14.74 -6.62 -6.49
N ARG A 20 -16.00 -6.84 -6.08
CA ARG A 20 -16.93 -5.74 -5.77
C ARG A 20 -16.51 -4.90 -4.57
N LEU A 21 -15.91 -5.52 -3.55
CA LEU A 21 -15.35 -4.79 -2.41
C LEU A 21 -14.18 -3.92 -2.88
N SER A 22 -13.26 -4.48 -3.66
CA SER A 22 -12.14 -3.74 -4.27
C SER A 22 -12.62 -2.60 -5.17
N GLU A 23 -13.62 -2.83 -6.04
CA GLU A 23 -14.18 -1.80 -6.92
C GLU A 23 -14.95 -0.70 -6.16
N LYS A 24 -15.58 -1.04 -5.03
CA LYS A 24 -16.28 -0.06 -4.18
C LYS A 24 -15.29 0.79 -3.38
N THR A 25 -14.20 0.21 -2.90
CA THR A 25 -13.09 0.96 -2.28
C THR A 25 -12.45 1.92 -3.29
N ARG A 26 -12.24 1.47 -4.54
CA ARG A 26 -11.62 2.28 -5.62
C ARG A 26 -12.40 3.52 -6.08
N ARG A 27 -13.71 3.57 -5.84
CA ARG A 27 -14.57 4.71 -6.22
C ARG A 27 -14.55 5.87 -5.22
N ASP A 28 -14.14 5.61 -3.97
CA ASP A 28 -14.04 6.60 -2.90
C ASP A 28 -12.58 6.95 -2.55
N GLU A 29 -11.62 6.45 -3.32
CA GLU A 29 -10.19 6.62 -3.07
C GLU A 29 -9.72 8.03 -3.48
N VAL A 30 -9.24 8.79 -2.51
CA VAL A 30 -8.55 10.06 -2.74
C VAL A 30 -7.22 9.75 -3.42
N PRO A 31 -6.90 10.33 -4.59
CA PRO A 31 -5.60 10.13 -5.21
C PRO A 31 -4.47 10.58 -4.28
N LEU A 32 -3.47 9.74 -4.08
CA LEU A 32 -2.37 9.99 -3.16
C LEU A 32 -1.61 11.25 -3.53
N GLU A 33 -1.29 11.43 -4.81
CA GLU A 33 -0.59 12.61 -5.30
C GLU A 33 -1.37 13.90 -5.01
N PHE A 34 -2.70 13.89 -5.20
CA PHE A 34 -3.55 15.01 -4.85
C PHE A 34 -3.50 15.31 -3.35
N LEU A 35 -3.60 14.29 -2.49
CA LEU A 35 -3.54 14.47 -1.03
C LEU A 35 -2.19 15.06 -0.61
N VAL A 36 -1.08 14.47 -1.08
CA VAL A 36 0.29 14.88 -0.75
C VAL A 36 0.54 16.33 -1.15
N ASN A 37 0.11 16.73 -2.36
CA ASN A 37 0.24 18.10 -2.83
C ASN A 37 -0.59 19.10 -2.00
N ASN A 38 -1.79 18.72 -1.54
CA ASN A 38 -2.59 19.57 -0.67
C ASN A 38 -1.97 19.73 0.72
N LEU A 39 -1.43 18.65 1.29
CA LEU A 39 -0.73 18.68 2.57
C LEU A 39 0.56 19.50 2.50
N ALA A 40 1.26 19.51 1.37
CA ALA A 40 2.42 20.37 1.17
C ALA A 40 2.05 21.87 1.19
N LYS A 41 0.90 22.25 0.61
CA LYS A 41 0.42 23.64 0.59
C LYS A 41 -0.07 24.12 1.95
N LYS A 42 -0.76 23.25 2.70
CA LYS A 42 -1.27 23.54 4.05
C LYS A 42 -0.76 22.50 5.02
N LYS A 43 0.52 22.64 5.36
CA LYS A 43 1.24 21.69 6.21
C LYS A 43 0.62 21.65 7.62
N PRO A 44 0.07 20.49 8.06
CA PRO A 44 -0.29 20.28 9.45
C PRO A 44 0.96 20.32 10.34
N THR A 45 0.77 20.32 11.65
CA THR A 45 1.89 20.18 12.61
C THR A 45 2.67 18.90 12.31
N THR A 46 4.00 19.00 12.25
CA THR A 46 4.89 17.84 12.10
C THR A 46 5.48 17.41 13.42
N VAL A 47 5.63 16.10 13.63
CA VAL A 47 6.33 15.50 14.77
C VAL A 47 7.52 14.65 14.28
N PRO A 48 8.56 14.48 15.12
CA PRO A 48 9.72 13.68 14.75
C PRO A 48 9.40 12.23 14.44
N GLY A 49 10.17 11.63 13.53
CA GLY A 49 10.15 10.21 13.22
C GLY A 49 9.50 9.82 11.89
N THR A 50 9.25 8.52 11.73
CA THR A 50 8.78 7.92 10.48
C THR A 50 7.48 7.16 10.70
N ALA A 51 6.43 7.52 9.97
CA ALA A 51 5.19 6.75 9.91
C ALA A 51 5.13 5.92 8.63
N ILE A 52 4.72 4.65 8.76
CA ILE A 52 4.57 3.74 7.63
C ILE A 52 3.09 3.38 7.47
N PHE A 53 2.53 3.64 6.28
CA PHE A 53 1.14 3.35 5.94
C PHE A 53 1.10 2.31 4.82
N LEU A 54 0.55 1.14 5.13
CA LEU A 54 0.41 0.06 4.15
C LEU A 54 -0.80 0.30 3.25
N THR A 55 -0.63 0.08 1.93
CA THR A 55 -1.71 0.11 0.94
C THR A 55 -1.54 -0.97 -0.12
N SER A 56 -2.66 -1.48 -0.64
CA SER A 56 -2.70 -2.38 -1.79
C SER A 56 -2.80 -1.65 -3.12
N ASP A 57 -3.30 -0.41 -3.12
CA ASP A 57 -3.28 0.47 -4.28
C ASP A 57 -2.14 1.48 -4.15
N ILE A 58 -1.32 1.56 -5.19
CA ILE A 58 -0.14 2.42 -5.24
C ILE A 58 -0.49 3.88 -5.54
N GLU A 59 -1.62 4.13 -6.17
CA GLU A 59 -2.08 5.47 -6.56
C GLU A 59 -3.07 6.08 -5.56
N GLY A 60 -3.75 5.23 -4.77
CA GLY A 60 -4.72 5.63 -3.75
C GLY A 60 -4.09 6.01 -2.41
N ALA A 61 -4.61 7.06 -1.77
CA ALA A 61 -4.22 7.44 -0.42
C ALA A 61 -4.62 6.35 0.60
N PRO A 62 -3.70 5.86 1.45
CA PRO A 62 -4.05 4.84 2.43
C PRO A 62 -5.10 5.35 3.42
N THR A 63 -6.15 4.56 3.67
CA THR A 63 -7.19 4.90 4.65
C THR A 63 -6.61 5.19 6.04
N ALA A 64 -5.55 4.48 6.42
CA ALA A 64 -4.84 4.70 7.69
C ALA A 64 -4.23 6.11 7.79
N LEU A 65 -3.68 6.65 6.69
CA LEU A 65 -3.17 8.02 6.64
C LEU A 65 -4.32 9.02 6.79
N LEU A 66 -5.43 8.82 6.06
CA LEU A 66 -6.61 9.68 6.14
C LEU A 66 -7.20 9.69 7.56
N HIS A 67 -7.27 8.54 8.22
CA HIS A 67 -7.73 8.43 9.61
C HIS A 67 -6.78 9.13 10.59
N SER A 68 -5.47 8.93 10.44
CA SER A 68 -4.45 9.60 11.25
C SER A 68 -4.59 11.13 11.15
N LEU A 69 -4.72 11.66 9.94
CA LEU A 69 -4.92 13.09 9.69
C LEU A 69 -6.24 13.61 10.27
N LYS A 70 -7.32 12.83 10.19
CA LYS A 70 -8.62 13.20 10.75
C LYS A 70 -8.59 13.30 12.28
N HIS A 71 -7.90 12.38 12.95
CA HIS A 71 -7.90 12.28 14.41
C HIS A 71 -6.79 13.07 15.08
N TYR A 72 -5.55 12.93 14.61
CA TYR A 72 -4.38 13.53 15.24
C TYR A 72 -4.01 14.88 14.62
N LYS A 73 -4.37 15.11 13.35
CA LYS A 73 -4.06 16.35 12.61
C LYS A 73 -2.56 16.67 12.57
N VAL A 74 -1.74 15.63 12.60
CA VAL A 74 -0.29 15.69 12.65
C VAL A 74 0.30 14.83 11.52
N LEU A 75 1.43 15.27 10.98
CA LEU A 75 2.28 14.48 10.08
C LEU A 75 3.58 14.09 10.78
N HIS A 76 4.21 13.00 10.35
CA HIS A 76 5.57 12.71 10.74
C HIS A 76 6.55 13.44 9.80
N GLU A 77 7.81 13.59 10.18
CA GLU A 77 8.85 14.13 9.30
C GLU A 77 9.03 13.26 8.05
N GLN A 78 8.87 11.94 8.20
CA GLN A 78 8.87 11.00 7.09
C GLN A 78 7.57 10.17 7.09
N ASN A 79 6.82 10.21 6.00
CA ASN A 79 5.59 9.45 5.83
C ASN A 79 5.77 8.50 4.64
N VAL A 80 5.99 7.23 4.94
CA VAL A 80 6.22 6.17 3.96
C VAL A 80 4.89 5.53 3.59
N ILE A 81 4.57 5.54 2.30
CA ILE A 81 3.45 4.82 1.71
C ILE A 81 3.99 3.51 1.16
N LEU A 82 3.73 2.43 1.86
CA LEU A 82 4.29 1.11 1.58
C LEU A 82 3.29 0.25 0.82
N THR A 83 3.73 -0.31 -0.30
CA THR A 83 3.00 -1.35 -1.04
C THR A 83 3.83 -2.61 -1.10
N VAL A 84 3.24 -3.75 -0.76
CA VAL A 84 3.87 -5.06 -0.91
C VAL A 84 3.25 -5.80 -2.09
N ARG A 85 4.07 -6.26 -3.02
CA ARG A 85 3.67 -6.98 -4.23
C ARG A 85 4.27 -8.38 -4.26
N THR A 86 3.55 -9.29 -4.90
CA THR A 86 4.05 -10.63 -5.22
C THR A 86 4.32 -10.70 -6.72
N SER A 87 5.55 -11.01 -7.08
CA SER A 87 5.99 -11.26 -8.45
C SER A 87 5.56 -12.65 -8.91
N ALA A 88 5.36 -12.80 -10.22
CA ALA A 88 5.14 -14.10 -10.86
C ALA A 88 6.42 -14.94 -10.96
N SER A 89 7.59 -14.37 -10.65
CA SER A 89 8.87 -15.09 -10.55
C SER A 89 9.02 -15.78 -9.19
N PRO A 90 9.71 -16.93 -9.10
CA PRO A 90 9.86 -17.67 -7.84
C PRO A 90 10.63 -16.87 -6.78
N ARG A 91 11.61 -16.08 -7.22
CA ARG A 91 12.40 -15.14 -6.42
C ARG A 91 12.60 -13.85 -7.21
N VAL A 92 12.81 -12.75 -6.50
CA VAL A 92 13.16 -11.44 -7.08
C VAL A 92 14.61 -11.12 -6.69
N PRO A 93 15.46 -10.60 -7.60
CA PRO A 93 16.80 -10.12 -7.25
C PRO A 93 16.76 -9.01 -6.19
N ASP A 94 17.70 -8.98 -5.26
CA ASP A 94 17.66 -8.05 -4.12
C ASP A 94 17.66 -6.56 -4.55
N ASP A 95 18.27 -6.22 -5.68
CA ASP A 95 18.27 -4.89 -6.30
C ASP A 95 16.95 -4.50 -6.98
N GLU A 96 16.10 -5.48 -7.28
CA GLU A 96 14.75 -5.27 -7.83
C GLU A 96 13.65 -5.38 -6.76
N LYS A 97 13.99 -5.80 -5.53
CA LYS A 97 13.01 -6.02 -4.46
C LYS A 97 12.39 -4.74 -3.96
N VAL A 98 13.10 -3.62 -3.99
CA VAL A 98 12.64 -2.38 -3.40
C VAL A 98 12.77 -1.23 -4.39
N THR A 99 11.67 -0.52 -4.61
CA THR A 99 11.67 0.75 -5.35
C THR A 99 11.21 1.85 -4.40
N ILE A 100 11.97 2.94 -4.36
CA ILE A 100 11.68 4.10 -3.52
C ILE A 100 11.56 5.33 -4.41
N ASP A 101 10.42 6.01 -4.37
CA ASP A 101 10.21 7.30 -5.02
C ASP A 101 9.82 8.35 -3.98
N ALA A 102 10.35 9.56 -4.08
CA ALA A 102 9.90 10.68 -3.26
C ALA A 102 8.79 11.45 -3.99
N TYR A 103 7.66 11.69 -3.32
CA TYR A 103 6.69 12.67 -3.80
C TYR A 103 7.12 14.10 -3.43
N ASN A 104 7.65 14.26 -2.22
CA ASN A 104 8.26 15.48 -1.69
C ASN A 104 9.08 15.16 -0.43
N GLU A 105 9.55 16.17 0.29
CA GLU A 105 10.37 16.02 1.50
C GLU A 105 9.70 15.23 2.63
N LEU A 106 8.36 15.17 2.67
CA LEU A 106 7.59 14.53 3.74
C LEU A 106 7.06 13.14 3.35
N PHE A 107 6.93 12.85 2.06
CA PHE A 107 6.23 11.66 1.57
C PHE A 107 7.09 10.84 0.61
N PHE A 108 7.22 9.57 0.94
CA PHE A 108 7.96 8.58 0.16
C PHE A 108 7.02 7.44 -0.22
N ARG A 109 7.08 7.01 -1.48
CA ARG A 109 6.49 5.76 -1.95
C ARG A 109 7.54 4.67 -1.86
N VAL A 110 7.20 3.56 -1.21
CA VAL A 110 8.05 2.38 -1.16
C VAL A 110 7.25 1.19 -1.68
N VAL A 111 7.76 0.56 -2.73
CA VAL A 111 7.21 -0.69 -3.25
C VAL A 111 8.19 -1.80 -2.94
N VAL A 112 7.73 -2.82 -2.21
CA VAL A 112 8.51 -4.03 -1.94
C VAL A 112 7.90 -5.19 -2.72
N THR A 113 8.71 -5.85 -3.54
CA THR A 113 8.29 -6.96 -4.38
C THR A 113 8.98 -8.25 -3.94
N PHE A 114 8.21 -9.28 -3.65
CA PHE A 114 8.71 -10.62 -3.32
C PHE A 114 8.31 -11.62 -4.40
N GLY A 115 9.16 -12.58 -4.71
CA GLY A 115 8.81 -13.75 -5.52
C GLY A 115 7.83 -14.67 -4.79
N TYR A 116 7.08 -15.46 -5.53
CA TYR A 116 6.01 -16.29 -4.94
C TYR A 116 6.52 -17.45 -4.06
N MET A 117 7.82 -17.80 -4.11
CA MET A 117 8.44 -18.78 -3.20
C MET A 117 9.22 -18.12 -2.05
N GLU A 118 9.25 -16.80 -1.97
CA GLU A 118 9.94 -16.08 -0.90
C GLU A 118 9.01 -15.92 0.32
N THR A 119 9.60 -15.92 1.51
CA THR A 119 8.88 -15.53 2.73
C THR A 119 9.01 -14.02 2.90
N PRO A 120 7.91 -13.23 2.80
CA PRO A 120 7.99 -11.78 2.91
C PRO A 120 8.50 -11.34 4.27
N ASN A 121 9.63 -10.61 4.29
CA ASN A 121 10.16 -9.95 5.47
C ASN A 121 10.41 -8.48 5.13
N ILE A 122 9.45 -7.63 5.49
CA ILE A 122 9.43 -6.21 5.12
C ILE A 122 10.62 -5.45 5.73
N PRO A 123 10.89 -5.53 7.05
CA PRO A 123 12.06 -4.85 7.62
C PRO A 123 13.38 -5.22 6.93
N THR A 124 13.59 -6.51 6.66
CA THR A 124 14.81 -6.98 5.97
C THR A 124 14.88 -6.46 4.54
N ALA A 125 13.76 -6.46 3.81
CA ALA A 125 13.72 -5.94 2.44
C ALA A 125 14.04 -4.45 2.40
N ILE A 126 13.46 -3.65 3.30
CA ILE A 126 13.72 -2.19 3.37
C ILE A 126 15.21 -1.91 3.61
N PHE A 127 15.90 -2.73 4.40
CA PHE A 127 17.34 -2.57 4.65
C PHE A 127 18.21 -2.73 3.38
N LEU A 128 17.71 -3.38 2.32
CA LEU A 128 18.41 -3.50 1.04
C LEU A 128 18.46 -2.19 0.25
N ALA A 129 17.59 -1.22 0.59
CA ALA A 129 17.48 0.06 -0.09
C ALA A 129 18.05 1.25 0.72
N LEU A 130 18.70 0.97 1.86
CA LEU A 130 19.41 1.95 2.69
C LEU A 130 20.91 1.86 2.47
#